data_AF-B5A522-F1
#
_entry.id   AF-B5A522-F1
#
_cell.length_a   1.000
_cell.length_b   1.000
_cell.length_c   1.000
_cell.angle_alpha   90.00
_cell.angle_beta   90.00
_cell.angle_gamma   90.00
#
_symmetry.space_group_name_H-M   'P 1'
#
loop_
_entity.id
_entity.type
_entity.pdbx_description
1 polymer ?
#
loop_
_entity_poly.entity_id
_entity_poly.type
_entity_poly.pdbx_seq_one_letter_code
_entity_poly.pdbx_strand_id
1 'polypeptide(L)'
;NRTTPSYVAFTDTERLIGDAAKNQVAMNPANTVFDAKRLIGRRFDDAHVQADMKHWSYKVVNGGSGQPVIQVDFKGETKTFKPEEISSMVLTKMKDTAEAHLGKEVKNAVITVPAYFNDSQRQATKDAGVISGLNVLRIINEPTAAAIAYGLDKKGAGGRNILIFDLGGGTFDVTLLTIDDGIFEVKATAGDTHLGGEDFDNRMVNHFVQEFKRKNKKDITGNARALRRLCTACERAKRTLSSTAQTSIEIDSLFEGIDFFTSITRARFEELNQDLFRACLDPVEKVLKDGKISKGQVHDVVLVGGSTRIPKVQELLSSFLNGKELNKSIHPDEAVAYGAAVQAAILTGDTSEAINDLLLLDVTPLSMGIETAGGVMT
;
A
#
# COMPACT_ATOMS: atom_id res chain seq x y z
N ASN A 1 15.32 -6.17 9.26
CA ASN A 1 14.71 -5.39 8.17
C ASN A 1 14.06 -4.15 8.76
N ARG A 2 14.07 -3.01 8.04
CA ARG A 2 13.40 -1.77 8.50
C ARG A 2 11.90 -1.73 8.19
N THR A 3 11.47 -2.56 7.25
CA THR A 3 10.05 -2.84 6.95
C THR A 3 9.80 -4.34 7.13
N THR A 4 8.56 -4.71 7.42
CA THR A 4 8.14 -6.11 7.55
C THR A 4 7.01 -6.38 6.56
N PRO A 5 7.05 -7.49 5.78
CA PRO A 5 5.95 -7.84 4.89
C PRO A 5 4.64 -8.04 5.64
N SER A 6 3.54 -7.49 5.13
CA SER A 6 2.19 -7.70 5.68
C SER A 6 1.62 -9.07 5.28
N TYR A 7 2.28 -10.13 5.74
CA TYR A 7 1.95 -11.53 5.45
C TYR A 7 1.63 -12.26 6.76
N VAL A 8 0.59 -13.08 6.74
CA VAL A 8 0.21 -13.97 7.84
C VAL A 8 0.00 -15.36 7.27
N ALA A 9 0.70 -16.36 7.79
CA ALA A 9 0.52 -17.74 7.38
C ALA A 9 0.10 -18.64 8.54
N PHE A 10 -0.74 -19.60 8.23
CA PHE A 10 -1.28 -20.57 9.17
C PHE A 10 -0.72 -21.95 8.84
N THR A 11 -0.14 -22.61 9.84
CA THR A 11 0.39 -23.97 9.73
C THR A 11 -0.33 -24.91 10.71
N ASP A 12 0.03 -26.18 10.71
CA ASP A 12 -0.52 -27.14 11.67
C ASP A 12 -0.09 -26.87 13.13
N THR A 13 0.97 -26.09 13.32
CA THR A 13 1.58 -25.86 14.64
C THR A 13 1.45 -24.41 15.10
N GLU A 14 1.61 -23.44 14.19
CA GLU A 14 1.82 -22.04 14.56
C GLU A 14 1.28 -21.05 13.52
N ARG A 15 1.25 -19.78 13.91
CA ARG A 15 1.00 -18.65 13.02
C ARG A 15 2.32 -17.95 12.75
N LEU A 16 2.67 -17.83 11.48
CA LEU A 16 3.84 -17.09 11.04
C LEU A 16 3.38 -15.71 10.59
N ILE A 17 4.15 -14.66 10.93
CA ILE A 17 3.84 -13.28 10.55
C ILE A 17 5.11 -12.62 10.02
N GLY A 18 5.00 -11.82 8.96
CA GLY A 18 6.14 -11.10 8.40
C GLY A 18 6.98 -11.91 7.43
N ASP A 19 8.29 -11.76 7.51
CA ASP A 19 9.26 -12.44 6.63
C ASP A 19 9.09 -13.97 6.66
N ALA A 20 8.84 -14.55 7.85
CA ALA A 20 8.63 -15.99 7.99
C ALA A 20 7.42 -16.49 7.17
N ALA A 21 6.31 -15.76 7.20
CA ALA A 21 5.12 -16.07 6.42
C ALA A 21 5.38 -15.91 4.92
N LYS A 22 6.04 -14.82 4.51
CA LYS A 22 6.37 -14.55 3.11
C LYS A 22 7.32 -15.60 2.52
N ASN A 23 8.31 -16.06 3.28
CA ASN A 23 9.31 -17.01 2.80
C ASN A 23 8.73 -18.39 2.45
N GLN A 24 7.67 -18.82 3.15
CA GLN A 24 7.05 -20.13 2.94
C GLN A 24 5.81 -20.09 2.02
N VAL A 25 5.44 -18.93 1.47
CA VAL A 25 4.24 -18.73 0.63
C VAL A 25 4.16 -19.68 -0.56
N ALA A 26 5.30 -20.10 -1.13
CA ALA A 26 5.31 -21.04 -2.26
C ALA A 26 5.01 -22.50 -1.83
N MET A 27 5.27 -22.84 -0.57
CA MET A 27 5.00 -24.17 0.00
C MET A 27 3.58 -24.28 0.55
N ASN A 28 3.04 -23.18 1.07
CA ASN A 28 1.71 -23.13 1.67
C ASN A 28 0.87 -21.95 1.13
N PRO A 29 0.60 -21.90 -0.19
CA PRO A 29 -0.04 -20.74 -0.82
C PRO A 29 -1.49 -20.53 -0.37
N ALA A 30 -2.23 -21.61 -0.05
CA ALA A 30 -3.64 -21.53 0.33
C ALA A 30 -3.88 -20.96 1.74
N ASN A 31 -2.90 -21.11 2.63
CA ASN A 31 -3.00 -20.65 4.03
C ASN A 31 -2.04 -19.50 4.34
N THR A 32 -1.49 -18.85 3.31
CA THR A 32 -0.68 -17.64 3.46
C THR A 32 -1.45 -16.45 2.91
N VAL A 33 -1.89 -15.61 3.83
CA VAL A 33 -2.70 -14.42 3.58
C VAL A 33 -1.78 -13.21 3.44
N PHE A 34 -2.06 -12.39 2.44
CA PHE A 34 -1.42 -11.10 2.15
C PHE A 34 -2.49 -10.15 1.60
N ASP A 35 -2.18 -8.88 1.36
CA ASP A 35 -3.12 -7.89 0.80
C ASP A 35 -4.48 -7.76 1.51
N ALA A 36 -4.55 -8.14 2.79
CA ALA A 36 -5.74 -7.95 3.62
C ALA A 36 -6.21 -6.48 3.69
N LYS A 37 -5.30 -5.52 3.46
CA LYS A 37 -5.62 -4.09 3.35
C LYS A 37 -6.56 -3.77 2.17
N ARG A 38 -6.57 -4.55 1.09
CA ARG A 38 -7.53 -4.40 -0.02
C ARG A 38 -8.94 -4.90 0.36
N LEU A 39 -9.07 -5.75 1.38
CA LEU A 39 -10.34 -6.32 1.85
C LEU A 39 -10.97 -5.56 3.03
N ILE A 40 -10.16 -4.89 3.84
CA ILE A 40 -10.60 -4.29 5.11
C ILE A 40 -11.71 -3.26 4.89
N GLY A 41 -12.78 -3.32 5.69
CA GLY A 41 -13.94 -2.42 5.60
C GLY A 41 -14.75 -2.50 4.30
N ARG A 42 -14.54 -3.53 3.46
CA ARG A 42 -15.32 -3.74 2.22
C ARG A 42 -16.41 -4.78 2.40
N ARG A 43 -17.32 -4.79 1.43
CA ARG A 43 -18.30 -5.86 1.27
C ARG A 43 -17.79 -6.92 0.30
N PHE A 44 -18.24 -8.15 0.49
CA PHE A 44 -17.89 -9.30 -0.33
C PHE A 44 -18.31 -9.09 -1.79
N ASP A 45 -19.46 -8.43 -2.02
CA ASP A 45 -20.02 -8.15 -3.34
C ASP A 45 -19.41 -6.91 -4.03
N ASP A 46 -18.45 -6.22 -3.40
CA ASP A 46 -17.69 -5.13 -4.02
C ASP A 46 -16.96 -5.65 -5.27
N ALA A 47 -17.09 -4.93 -6.39
CA ALA A 47 -16.51 -5.32 -7.67
C ALA A 47 -14.98 -5.44 -7.61
N HIS A 48 -14.32 -4.61 -6.80
CA HIS A 48 -12.88 -4.70 -6.59
C HIS A 48 -12.51 -5.94 -5.79
N VAL A 49 -13.27 -6.28 -4.75
CA VAL A 49 -13.07 -7.53 -3.98
C VAL A 49 -13.21 -8.74 -4.90
N GLN A 50 -14.25 -8.77 -5.75
CA GLN A 50 -14.47 -9.85 -6.71
C GLN A 50 -13.37 -9.94 -7.79
N ALA A 51 -12.77 -8.81 -8.17
CA ALA A 51 -11.63 -8.78 -9.08
C ALA A 51 -10.35 -9.30 -8.41
N ASP A 52 -10.01 -8.78 -7.23
CA ASP A 52 -8.80 -9.11 -6.48
C ASP A 52 -8.78 -10.59 -6.04
N MET A 53 -9.94 -11.16 -5.67
CA MET A 53 -10.09 -12.58 -5.33
C MET A 53 -9.60 -13.55 -6.41
N LYS A 54 -9.54 -13.13 -7.68
CA LYS A 54 -9.03 -13.95 -8.79
C LYS A 54 -7.51 -14.07 -8.80
N HIS A 55 -6.82 -13.21 -8.05
CA HIS A 55 -5.36 -13.11 -8.01
C HIS A 55 -4.77 -13.71 -6.72
N TRP A 56 -5.58 -13.93 -5.69
CA TRP A 56 -5.12 -14.52 -4.44
C TRP A 56 -5.10 -16.04 -4.46
N SER A 57 -4.12 -16.60 -3.76
CA SER A 57 -3.97 -18.05 -3.61
C SER A 57 -4.78 -18.62 -2.44
N TYR A 58 -5.24 -17.78 -1.53
CA TYR A 58 -6.09 -18.14 -0.40
C TYR A 58 -7.57 -17.88 -0.70
N LYS A 59 -8.46 -18.52 0.06
CA LYS A 59 -9.90 -18.46 -0.18
C LYS A 59 -10.54 -17.30 0.60
N VAL A 60 -11.39 -16.53 -0.08
CA VAL A 60 -12.28 -15.54 0.54
C VAL A 60 -13.72 -16.00 0.33
N VAL A 61 -14.53 -15.96 1.38
CA VAL A 61 -15.94 -16.38 1.37
C VAL A 61 -16.82 -15.29 1.98
N ASN A 62 -18.12 -15.33 1.70
CA ASN A 62 -19.09 -14.44 2.32
C ASN A 62 -19.41 -14.93 3.75
N GLY A 63 -19.17 -14.08 4.74
CA GLY A 63 -19.40 -14.36 6.16
C GLY A 63 -20.86 -14.34 6.62
N GLY A 64 -21.82 -14.29 5.70
CA GLY A 64 -23.27 -14.36 5.97
C GLY A 64 -23.99 -13.01 6.06
N SER A 65 -23.26 -11.91 6.30
CA SER A 65 -23.78 -10.53 6.32
C SER A 65 -23.30 -9.68 5.14
N GLY A 66 -22.71 -10.31 4.11
CA GLY A 66 -22.05 -9.60 3.02
C GLY A 66 -20.63 -9.12 3.37
N GLN A 67 -20.08 -9.47 4.54
CA GLN A 67 -18.67 -9.21 4.87
C GLN A 67 -17.77 -10.29 4.24
N PRO A 68 -16.64 -9.94 3.60
CA PRO A 68 -15.66 -10.92 3.17
C PRO A 68 -14.90 -11.48 4.38
N VAL A 69 -14.75 -12.80 4.45
CA VAL A 69 -13.91 -13.48 5.44
C VAL A 69 -12.93 -14.41 4.75
N ILE A 70 -11.73 -14.49 5.30
CA ILE A 70 -10.60 -15.26 4.75
C ILE A 70 -10.64 -16.64 5.38
N GLN A 71 -10.79 -17.67 4.57
CA GLN A 71 -10.86 -19.06 5.00
C GLN A 71 -9.49 -19.72 4.83
N VAL A 72 -8.95 -20.29 5.91
CA VAL A 72 -7.66 -20.98 5.97
C VAL A 72 -7.79 -22.25 6.80
N ASP A 73 -6.90 -23.21 6.59
CA ASP A 73 -6.73 -24.36 7.48
C ASP A 73 -5.63 -24.03 8.50
N PHE A 74 -5.98 -24.15 9.79
CA PHE A 74 -5.09 -23.88 10.90
C PHE A 74 -5.22 -24.95 11.98
N LYS A 75 -4.13 -25.65 12.28
CA LYS A 75 -4.10 -26.77 13.24
C LYS A 75 -5.12 -27.88 12.91
N GLY A 76 -5.23 -28.24 11.64
CA GLY A 76 -6.16 -29.28 11.16
C GLY A 76 -7.64 -28.88 11.14
N GLU A 77 -7.98 -27.62 11.45
CA GLU A 77 -9.34 -27.09 11.41
C GLU A 77 -9.45 -25.98 10.37
N THR A 78 -10.54 -25.98 9.59
CA THR A 78 -10.89 -24.82 8.77
C THR A 78 -11.36 -23.68 9.66
N LYS A 79 -10.70 -22.53 9.54
CA LYS A 79 -11.03 -21.29 10.26
C LYS A 79 -11.33 -20.17 9.30
N THR A 80 -12.14 -19.23 9.76
CA THR A 80 -12.42 -17.99 9.05
C THR A 80 -11.93 -16.82 9.89
N PHE A 81 -11.31 -15.85 9.23
CA PHE A 81 -10.83 -14.61 9.84
C PHE A 81 -11.36 -13.43 9.06
N LYS A 82 -11.78 -12.39 9.77
CA LYS A 82 -12.07 -11.10 9.17
C LYS A 82 -10.76 -10.41 8.75
N PRO A 83 -10.78 -9.53 7.73
CA PRO A 83 -9.60 -8.75 7.34
C PRO A 83 -8.97 -7.94 8.49
N GLU A 84 -9.80 -7.48 9.43
CA GLU A 84 -9.40 -6.78 10.65
C GLU A 84 -8.57 -7.67 11.58
N GLU A 85 -8.91 -8.96 11.68
CA GLU A 85 -8.15 -9.93 12.48
C GLU A 85 -6.81 -10.29 11.83
N ILE A 86 -6.75 -10.37 10.51
CA ILE A 86 -5.47 -10.55 9.81
C ILE A 86 -4.57 -9.32 9.99
N SER A 87 -5.16 -8.13 9.85
CA SER A 87 -4.43 -6.86 10.03
C SER A 87 -3.96 -6.68 11.47
N SER A 88 -4.75 -7.12 12.47
CA SER A 88 -4.35 -7.08 13.88
C SER A 88 -3.15 -7.99 14.15
N MET A 89 -3.05 -9.16 13.51
CA MET A 89 -1.87 -10.02 13.63
C MET A 89 -0.60 -9.31 13.11
N VAL A 90 -0.69 -8.58 12.00
CA VAL A 90 0.41 -7.75 11.50
C VAL A 90 0.76 -6.65 12.50
N LEU A 91 -0.23 -5.96 13.05
CA LEU A 91 -0.02 -4.92 14.07
C LEU A 91 0.59 -5.47 15.36
N THR A 92 0.18 -6.66 15.82
CA THR A 92 0.81 -7.35 16.95
C THR A 92 2.29 -7.59 16.66
N LYS A 93 2.65 -8.05 15.47
CA LYS A 93 4.07 -8.23 15.11
C LYS A 93 4.85 -6.90 15.15
N MET A 94 4.22 -5.79 14.75
CA MET A 94 4.85 -4.46 14.82
C MET A 94 4.98 -3.96 16.27
N LYS A 95 3.97 -4.21 17.10
CA LYS A 95 4.02 -3.98 18.55
C LYS A 95 5.18 -4.78 19.17
N ASP A 96 5.26 -6.08 18.95
CA ASP A 96 6.34 -6.94 19.47
C ASP A 96 7.72 -6.44 19.03
N THR A 97 7.84 -5.96 17.79
CA THR A 97 9.10 -5.39 17.26
C THR A 97 9.48 -4.12 17.99
N ALA A 98 8.52 -3.22 18.25
CA ALA A 98 8.75 -2.00 19.01
C ALA A 98 9.08 -2.30 20.48
N GLU A 99 8.37 -3.22 21.12
CA GLU A 99 8.61 -3.64 22.50
C GLU A 99 10.00 -4.26 22.67
N ALA A 100 10.43 -5.12 21.74
CA ALA A 100 11.77 -5.69 21.74
C ALA A 100 12.86 -4.61 21.60
N HIS A 101 12.61 -3.55 20.82
CA HIS A 101 13.55 -2.44 20.68
C HIS A 101 13.59 -1.53 21.93
N LEU A 102 12.42 -1.24 22.51
CA LEU A 102 12.27 -0.31 23.63
C LEU A 102 12.49 -0.95 25.00
N GLY A 103 12.44 -2.28 25.10
CA GLY A 103 12.55 -3.04 26.35
C GLY A 103 11.37 -2.85 27.31
N LYS A 104 10.21 -2.38 26.80
CA LYS A 104 9.00 -2.12 27.60
C LYS A 104 7.74 -2.33 26.77
N GLU A 105 6.63 -2.55 27.46
CA GLU A 105 5.31 -2.71 26.84
C GLU A 105 4.87 -1.43 26.09
N VAL A 106 4.30 -1.61 24.90
CA VAL A 106 3.77 -0.54 24.04
C VAL A 106 2.25 -0.63 24.03
N LYS A 107 1.59 0.44 24.50
CA LYS A 107 0.12 0.50 24.63
C LYS A 107 -0.55 1.45 23.66
N ASN A 108 0.09 2.56 23.33
CA ASN A 108 -0.49 3.61 22.52
C ASN A 108 0.12 3.62 21.12
N ALA A 109 -0.70 3.83 20.10
CA ALA A 109 -0.23 3.91 18.72
C ALA A 109 -1.02 4.93 17.90
N VAL A 110 -0.35 5.49 16.90
CA VAL A 110 -0.97 6.16 15.76
C VAL A 110 -0.84 5.21 14.58
N ILE A 111 -1.95 4.94 13.88
CA ILE A 111 -1.98 4.01 12.74
C ILE A 111 -2.31 4.80 11.47
N THR A 112 -1.58 4.51 10.39
CA THR A 112 -1.77 5.20 9.12
C THR A 112 -2.79 4.49 8.22
N VAL A 113 -3.50 5.25 7.40
CA VAL A 113 -4.42 4.75 6.37
C VAL A 113 -4.28 5.56 5.07
N PRO A 114 -4.59 4.99 3.90
CA PRO A 114 -4.72 5.73 2.66
C PRO A 114 -5.66 6.94 2.84
N ALA A 115 -5.34 8.06 2.22
CA ALA A 115 -6.17 9.25 2.35
C ALA A 115 -7.58 9.00 1.80
N TYR A 116 -7.69 8.20 0.74
CA TYR A 116 -8.97 7.86 0.10
C TYR A 116 -9.74 6.72 0.77
N PHE A 117 -9.32 6.22 1.94
CA PHE A 117 -10.13 5.30 2.74
C PHE A 117 -11.43 5.95 3.20
N ASN A 118 -12.54 5.23 3.00
CA ASN A 118 -13.85 5.63 3.50
C ASN A 118 -13.99 5.37 5.01
N ASP A 119 -15.11 5.79 5.58
CA ASP A 119 -15.39 5.66 7.02
C ASP A 119 -15.31 4.20 7.53
N SER A 120 -15.90 3.26 6.78
CA SER A 120 -15.88 1.83 7.15
C SER A 120 -14.46 1.25 7.18
N GLN A 121 -13.62 1.61 6.22
CA GLN A 121 -12.23 1.15 6.16
C GLN A 121 -11.37 1.74 7.28
N ARG A 122 -11.62 3.01 7.64
CA ARG A 122 -10.95 3.69 8.78
C ARG A 122 -11.33 3.03 10.09
N GLN A 123 -12.63 2.78 10.30
CA GLN A 123 -13.12 2.12 11.50
C GLN A 123 -12.57 0.69 11.60
N ALA A 124 -12.62 -0.09 10.52
CA ALA A 124 -12.09 -1.45 10.49
C ALA A 124 -10.57 -1.50 10.79
N THR A 125 -9.80 -0.51 10.30
CA THR A 125 -8.37 -0.39 10.64
C THR A 125 -8.15 -0.04 12.11
N LYS A 126 -8.98 0.84 12.68
CA LYS A 126 -8.95 1.16 14.11
C LYS A 126 -9.27 -0.07 14.96
N ASP A 127 -10.27 -0.85 14.55
CA ASP A 127 -10.66 -2.10 15.22
C ASP A 127 -9.53 -3.13 15.19
N ALA A 128 -8.81 -3.25 14.06
CA ALA A 128 -7.61 -4.09 13.99
C ALA A 128 -6.55 -3.67 15.03
N GLY A 129 -6.36 -2.36 15.23
CA GLY A 129 -5.51 -1.82 16.30
C GLY A 129 -5.97 -2.23 17.69
N VAL A 130 -7.27 -2.10 17.98
CA VAL A 130 -7.85 -2.51 19.26
C VAL A 130 -7.68 -4.01 19.51
N ILE A 131 -7.94 -4.85 18.49
CA ILE A 131 -7.76 -6.31 18.58
C ILE A 131 -6.30 -6.69 18.87
N SER A 132 -5.33 -5.91 18.37
CA SER A 132 -3.89 -6.12 18.66
C SER A 132 -3.47 -5.66 20.07
N GLY A 133 -4.41 -5.16 20.89
CA GLY A 133 -4.12 -4.65 22.24
C GLY A 133 -3.46 -3.27 22.23
N LEU A 134 -3.68 -2.47 21.18
CA LEU A 134 -3.22 -1.09 21.10
C LEU A 134 -4.40 -0.13 21.33
N ASN A 135 -4.16 0.89 22.14
CA ASN A 135 -4.97 2.09 22.19
C ASN A 135 -4.62 2.99 20.98
N VAL A 136 -5.51 3.04 20.01
CA VAL A 136 -5.33 3.83 18.78
C VAL A 136 -5.65 5.28 19.08
N LEU A 137 -4.61 6.08 19.36
CA LEU A 137 -4.73 7.51 19.68
C LEU A 137 -5.29 8.31 18.51
N ARG A 138 -4.89 7.95 17.28
CA ARG A 138 -5.32 8.60 16.05
C ARG A 138 -5.14 7.68 14.85
N ILE A 139 -6.08 7.75 13.92
CA ILE A 139 -5.89 7.32 12.54
C ILE A 139 -5.42 8.53 11.75
N ILE A 140 -4.29 8.43 11.06
CA ILE A 140 -3.73 9.53 10.25
C ILE A 140 -3.64 9.10 8.79
N ASN A 141 -3.85 10.05 7.87
CA ASN A 141 -3.67 9.79 6.45
C ASN A 141 -2.18 9.60 6.14
N GLU A 142 -1.86 8.58 5.34
CA GLU A 142 -0.49 8.28 4.86
C GLU A 142 0.21 9.50 4.25
N PRO A 143 -0.41 10.25 3.31
CA PRO A 143 0.24 11.43 2.76
C PRO A 143 0.39 12.58 3.76
N THR A 144 -0.53 12.73 4.73
CA THR A 144 -0.39 13.70 5.83
C THR A 144 0.80 13.34 6.72
N ALA A 145 0.98 12.05 7.05
CA ALA A 145 2.13 11.58 7.80
C ALA A 145 3.44 11.80 7.01
N ALA A 146 3.46 11.50 5.72
CA ALA A 146 4.63 11.79 4.89
C ALA A 146 4.95 13.29 4.80
N ALA A 147 3.92 14.16 4.80
CA ALA A 147 4.10 15.60 4.85
C ALA A 147 4.80 16.05 6.14
N ILE A 148 4.38 15.52 7.30
CA ILE A 148 5.05 15.76 8.58
C ILE A 148 6.53 15.38 8.48
N ALA A 149 6.84 14.18 7.98
CA ALA A 149 8.22 13.72 7.82
C ALA A 149 9.06 14.62 6.89
N TYR A 150 8.44 15.21 5.87
CA TYR A 150 9.10 16.18 4.99
C TYR A 150 9.27 17.57 5.63
N GLY A 151 8.25 18.04 6.35
CA GLY A 151 8.10 19.45 6.73
C GLY A 151 8.73 19.86 8.05
N LEU A 152 9.11 18.91 8.92
CA LEU A 152 9.66 19.21 10.26
C LEU A 152 10.86 20.15 10.24
N ASP A 153 11.76 19.98 9.28
CA ASP A 153 12.99 20.79 9.15
C ASP A 153 12.82 22.02 8.24
N LYS A 154 11.59 22.34 7.82
CA LYS A 154 11.30 23.38 6.81
C LYS A 154 10.73 24.68 7.39
N LYS A 155 10.91 24.93 8.69
CA LYS A 155 10.47 26.17 9.36
C LYS A 155 11.08 27.42 8.69
N GLY A 156 10.28 28.50 8.55
CA GLY A 156 10.75 29.81 8.09
C GLY A 156 10.89 30.00 6.56
N ALA A 157 10.41 29.04 5.75
CA ALA A 157 10.49 29.12 4.29
C ALA A 157 9.30 29.83 3.61
N GLY A 158 8.39 30.45 4.40
CA GLY A 158 7.09 30.97 3.94
C GLY A 158 6.14 29.86 3.48
N GLY A 159 4.89 30.22 3.15
CA GLY A 159 3.88 29.27 2.67
C GLY A 159 4.31 28.51 1.41
N ARG A 160 4.47 27.18 1.52
CA ARG A 160 4.87 26.28 0.42
C ARG A 160 3.77 25.28 0.10
N ASN A 161 3.38 25.22 -1.17
CA ASN A 161 2.52 24.15 -1.68
C ASN A 161 3.34 22.92 -2.04
N ILE A 162 2.94 21.77 -1.53
CA ILE A 162 3.64 20.50 -1.67
C ILE A 162 2.66 19.48 -2.22
N LEU A 163 3.13 18.73 -3.21
CA LEU A 163 2.40 17.58 -3.75
C LEU A 163 3.06 16.30 -3.24
N ILE A 164 2.35 15.56 -2.40
CA ILE A 164 2.73 14.21 -1.99
C ILE A 164 2.18 13.24 -3.03
N PHE A 165 3.06 12.45 -3.63
CA PHE A 165 2.73 11.37 -4.55
C PHE A 165 3.11 10.04 -3.89
N ASP A 166 2.11 9.33 -3.37
CA ASP A 166 2.28 8.07 -2.64
C ASP A 166 1.80 6.89 -3.49
N LEU A 167 2.74 6.15 -4.08
CA LEU A 167 2.45 4.96 -4.86
C LEU A 167 3.03 3.72 -4.18
N GLY A 168 2.16 3.02 -3.45
CA GLY A 168 2.50 1.88 -2.62
C GLY A 168 2.45 0.53 -3.33
N GLY A 169 2.25 -0.52 -2.53
CA GLY A 169 2.10 -1.90 -3.00
C GLY A 169 0.73 -2.20 -3.62
N GLY A 170 -0.35 -1.59 -3.11
CA GLY A 170 -1.70 -1.79 -3.64
C GLY A 170 -2.63 -0.59 -3.51
N THR A 171 -2.12 0.56 -3.07
CA THR A 171 -2.87 1.82 -3.01
C THR A 171 -2.04 2.94 -3.60
N PHE A 172 -2.75 3.91 -4.17
CA PHE A 172 -2.19 5.12 -4.74
C PHE A 172 -2.93 6.34 -4.18
N ASP A 173 -2.21 7.27 -3.56
CA ASP A 173 -2.77 8.51 -3.04
C ASP A 173 -1.94 9.70 -3.54
N VAL A 174 -2.64 10.79 -3.86
CA VAL A 174 -2.05 12.08 -4.15
C VAL A 174 -2.69 13.11 -3.24
N THR A 175 -1.86 13.89 -2.56
CA THR A 175 -2.34 14.96 -1.69
C THR A 175 -1.59 16.24 -1.98
N LEU A 176 -2.34 17.32 -2.16
CA LEU A 176 -1.82 18.66 -2.26
C LEU A 176 -2.05 19.36 -0.92
N LEU A 177 -0.98 19.89 -0.34
CA LEU A 177 -1.02 20.57 0.95
C LEU A 177 -0.19 21.84 0.93
N THR A 178 -0.50 22.76 1.83
CA THR A 178 0.30 23.96 2.09
C THR A 178 0.95 23.81 3.46
N ILE A 179 2.25 24.04 3.54
CA ILE A 179 2.99 24.18 4.81
C ILE A 179 3.29 25.66 5.01
N ASP A 180 2.88 26.21 6.14
CA ASP A 180 3.21 27.57 6.56
C ASP A 180 3.45 27.61 8.07
N ASP A 181 4.67 27.94 8.49
CA ASP A 181 5.08 28.06 9.91
C ASP A 181 4.58 26.93 10.84
N GLY A 182 4.75 25.67 10.42
CA GLY A 182 4.37 24.50 11.21
C GLY A 182 2.90 24.09 11.06
N ILE A 183 2.09 24.86 10.31
CA ILE A 183 0.73 24.52 9.94
C ILE A 183 0.75 23.73 8.63
N PHE A 184 0.20 22.53 8.65
CA PHE A 184 0.03 21.63 7.52
C PHE A 184 -1.45 21.61 7.14
N GLU A 185 -1.80 22.25 6.03
CA GLU A 185 -3.18 22.33 5.57
C GLU A 185 -3.37 21.52 4.27
N VAL A 186 -4.17 20.47 4.33
CA VAL A 186 -4.53 19.68 3.14
C VAL A 186 -5.52 20.47 2.30
N LYS A 187 -5.14 20.78 1.05
CA LYS A 187 -5.98 21.51 0.09
C LYS A 187 -6.89 20.57 -0.71
N ALA A 188 -6.36 19.43 -1.12
CA ALA A 188 -7.11 18.41 -1.84
C ALA A 188 -6.42 17.05 -1.75
N THR A 189 -7.22 15.99 -1.84
CA THR A 189 -6.73 14.62 -1.92
C THR A 189 -7.51 13.83 -2.97
N ALA A 190 -6.82 12.93 -3.66
CA ALA A 190 -7.40 11.99 -4.61
C ALA A 190 -6.54 10.72 -4.64
N GLY A 191 -7.06 9.62 -5.18
CA GLY A 191 -6.30 8.39 -5.24
C GLY A 191 -7.08 7.24 -5.84
N ASP A 192 -6.43 6.08 -5.88
CA ASP A 192 -7.03 4.80 -6.23
C ASP A 192 -6.62 3.76 -5.18
N THR A 193 -7.63 3.22 -4.49
CA THR A 193 -7.45 2.23 -3.42
C THR A 193 -7.10 0.81 -3.92
N HIS A 194 -6.96 0.60 -5.23
CA HIS A 194 -6.61 -0.69 -5.85
C HIS A 194 -5.57 -0.58 -6.97
N LEU A 195 -4.71 0.45 -6.91
CA LEU A 195 -3.61 0.63 -7.84
C LEU A 195 -2.29 0.65 -7.10
N GLY A 196 -1.36 -0.24 -7.44
CA GLY A 196 -0.02 -0.23 -6.88
C GLY A 196 0.95 -1.22 -7.51
N GLY A 197 2.04 -1.47 -6.78
CA GLY A 197 3.12 -2.34 -7.21
C GLY A 197 2.71 -3.77 -7.56
N GLU A 198 1.68 -4.30 -6.91
CA GLU A 198 1.13 -5.64 -7.13
C GLU A 198 0.46 -5.76 -8.50
N ASP A 199 -0.25 -4.71 -8.95
CA ASP A 199 -0.89 -4.68 -10.26
C ASP A 199 0.17 -4.75 -11.37
N PHE A 200 1.31 -4.07 -11.16
CA PHE A 200 2.45 -4.13 -12.09
C PHE A 200 3.10 -5.50 -12.13
N ASP A 201 3.20 -6.18 -10.98
CA ASP A 201 3.67 -7.56 -10.91
C ASP A 201 2.71 -8.49 -11.67
N ASN A 202 1.40 -8.32 -11.49
CA ASN A 202 0.37 -9.12 -12.14
C ASN A 202 0.38 -8.98 -13.67
N ARG A 203 0.65 -7.77 -14.22
CA ARG A 203 0.85 -7.59 -15.68
C ARG A 203 2.02 -8.43 -16.19
N MET A 204 3.12 -8.48 -15.43
CA MET A 204 4.31 -9.26 -15.77
C MET A 204 4.06 -10.76 -15.64
N VAL A 205 3.38 -11.19 -14.57
CA VAL A 205 2.97 -12.59 -14.37
C VAL A 205 2.10 -13.06 -15.54
N ASN A 206 1.08 -12.30 -15.91
CA ASN A 206 0.20 -12.64 -17.03
C ASN A 206 0.99 -12.75 -18.35
N HIS A 207 1.92 -11.84 -18.60
CA HIS A 207 2.79 -11.90 -19.76
C HIS A 207 3.58 -13.23 -19.80
N PHE A 208 4.18 -13.63 -18.68
CA PHE A 208 4.99 -14.85 -18.62
C PHE A 208 4.18 -16.14 -18.55
N VAL A 209 2.97 -16.11 -18.00
CA VAL A 209 2.01 -17.22 -18.12
C VAL A 209 1.72 -17.50 -19.60
N GLN A 210 1.44 -16.46 -20.39
CA GLN A 210 1.22 -16.61 -21.83
C GLN A 210 2.48 -17.04 -22.58
N GLU A 211 3.65 -16.52 -22.19
CA GLU A 211 4.92 -16.96 -22.77
C GLU A 211 5.21 -18.44 -22.51
N PHE A 212 5.04 -18.89 -21.26
CA PHE A 212 5.20 -20.28 -20.86
C PHE A 212 4.24 -21.18 -21.65
N LYS A 213 2.97 -20.79 -21.75
CA LYS A 213 1.96 -21.51 -22.54
C LYS A 213 2.32 -21.58 -24.02
N ARG A 214 2.83 -20.50 -24.61
CA ARG A 214 3.26 -20.47 -26.01
C ARG A 214 4.45 -21.39 -26.27
N LYS A 215 5.48 -21.34 -25.40
CA LYS A 215 6.74 -22.11 -25.52
C LYS A 215 6.54 -23.59 -25.23
N ASN A 216 5.80 -23.93 -24.17
CA ASN A 216 5.72 -25.29 -23.62
C ASN A 216 4.37 -25.99 -23.88
N LYS A 217 3.38 -25.29 -24.43
CA LYS A 217 1.99 -25.78 -24.65
C LYS A 217 1.29 -26.24 -23.36
N LYS A 218 1.73 -25.73 -22.20
CA LYS A 218 1.17 -26.04 -20.88
C LYS A 218 0.73 -24.76 -20.18
N ASP A 219 -0.38 -24.82 -19.45
CA ASP A 219 -0.96 -23.69 -18.73
C ASP A 219 -0.73 -23.83 -17.23
N ILE A 220 -0.02 -22.86 -16.63
CA ILE A 220 0.33 -22.90 -15.20
C ILE A 220 -0.75 -22.28 -14.31
N THR A 221 -1.80 -21.68 -14.88
CA THR A 221 -2.83 -20.94 -14.13
C THR A 221 -3.56 -21.78 -13.07
N GLY A 222 -3.68 -23.09 -13.30
CA GLY A 222 -4.27 -24.02 -12.33
C GLY A 222 -3.35 -24.42 -11.17
N ASN A 223 -2.08 -23.98 -11.15
CA ASN A 223 -1.11 -24.37 -10.14
C ASN A 223 -0.67 -23.18 -9.28
N ALA A 224 -1.27 -23.04 -8.09
CA ALA A 224 -0.99 -21.94 -7.17
C ALA A 224 0.49 -21.83 -6.78
N ARG A 225 1.19 -22.95 -6.62
CA ARG A 225 2.64 -22.97 -6.31
C ARG A 225 3.45 -22.41 -7.47
N ALA A 226 3.19 -22.84 -8.70
CA ALA A 226 3.87 -22.34 -9.89
C ALA A 226 3.63 -20.84 -10.08
N LEU A 227 2.36 -20.40 -10.00
CA LEU A 227 2.01 -18.98 -10.07
C LEU A 227 2.73 -18.17 -8.99
N ARG A 228 2.75 -18.64 -7.74
CA ARG A 228 3.38 -17.88 -6.66
C ARG A 228 4.90 -17.76 -6.83
N ARG A 229 5.57 -18.81 -7.32
CA ARG A 229 6.99 -18.75 -7.67
C ARG A 229 7.25 -17.74 -8.79
N LEU A 230 6.39 -17.71 -9.81
CA LEU A 230 6.46 -16.72 -10.88
C LEU A 230 6.21 -15.29 -10.38
N CYS A 231 5.19 -15.05 -9.54
CA CYS A 231 4.93 -13.75 -8.92
C CYS A 231 6.15 -13.24 -8.14
N THR A 232 6.78 -14.11 -7.35
CA THR A 232 7.98 -13.77 -6.58
C THR A 232 9.15 -13.38 -7.49
N ALA A 233 9.33 -14.10 -8.60
CA ALA A 233 10.35 -13.75 -9.58
C ALA A 233 10.04 -12.43 -10.32
N CYS A 234 8.78 -12.17 -10.65
CA CYS A 234 8.32 -10.92 -11.26
C CYS A 234 8.53 -9.71 -10.35
N GLU A 235 8.22 -9.80 -9.04
CA GLU A 235 8.46 -8.72 -8.09
C GLU A 235 9.96 -8.39 -7.97
N ARG A 236 10.81 -9.42 -7.92
CA ARG A 236 12.27 -9.26 -7.92
C ARG A 236 12.76 -8.64 -9.24
N ALA A 237 12.22 -9.08 -10.37
CA ALA A 237 12.55 -8.52 -11.69
C ALA A 237 12.14 -7.05 -11.78
N LYS A 238 10.92 -6.69 -11.36
CA LYS A 238 10.43 -5.29 -11.28
C LYS A 238 11.41 -4.41 -10.51
N ARG A 239 11.82 -4.84 -9.31
CA ARG A 239 12.77 -4.08 -8.48
C ARG A 239 14.12 -3.91 -9.15
N THR A 240 14.60 -4.94 -9.86
CA THR A 240 15.87 -4.91 -10.62
C THR A 240 15.76 -3.96 -11.82
N LEU A 241 14.61 -3.93 -12.51
CA LEU A 241 14.36 -3.04 -13.64
C LEU A 241 14.28 -1.56 -13.24
N SER A 242 14.02 -1.24 -11.96
CA SER A 242 14.08 0.14 -11.48
C SER A 242 15.49 0.74 -11.50
N SER A 243 16.54 -0.09 -11.55
CA SER A 243 17.95 0.36 -11.63
C SER A 243 18.67 -0.11 -12.90
N THR A 244 18.20 -1.18 -13.55
CA THR A 244 18.83 -1.78 -14.73
C THR A 244 17.90 -1.79 -15.95
N ALA A 245 18.46 -1.90 -17.15
CA ALA A 245 17.68 -1.90 -18.39
C ALA A 245 17.07 -3.27 -18.73
N GLN A 246 17.57 -4.36 -18.14
CA GLN A 246 17.13 -5.73 -18.37
C GLN A 246 17.49 -6.64 -17.19
N THR A 247 16.77 -7.74 -17.03
CA THR A 247 17.05 -8.78 -16.03
C THR A 247 16.59 -10.15 -16.52
N SER A 248 17.23 -11.22 -16.06
CA SER A 248 16.76 -12.58 -16.27
C SER A 248 15.70 -12.98 -15.23
N ILE A 249 14.88 -13.96 -15.61
CA ILE A 249 13.95 -14.69 -14.75
C ILE A 249 14.26 -16.17 -14.93
N GLU A 250 14.64 -16.80 -13.84
CA GLU A 250 15.18 -18.16 -13.82
C GLU A 250 14.47 -18.92 -12.70
N ILE A 251 13.68 -19.93 -13.08
CA ILE A 251 12.89 -20.73 -12.15
C ILE A 251 12.98 -22.20 -12.54
N ASP A 252 13.76 -22.96 -11.78
CA ASP A 252 13.90 -24.41 -11.98
C ASP A 252 12.58 -25.15 -11.71
N SER A 253 12.22 -26.09 -12.56
CA SER A 253 11.02 -26.93 -12.42
C SER A 253 9.78 -26.10 -12.07
N LEU A 254 9.52 -25.03 -12.84
CA LEU A 254 8.39 -24.13 -12.59
C LEU A 254 7.07 -24.91 -12.64
N PHE A 255 6.90 -25.78 -13.63
CA PHE A 255 5.70 -26.58 -13.82
C PHE A 255 6.01 -27.91 -14.52
N GLU A 256 5.54 -29.03 -13.94
CA GLU A 256 5.72 -30.39 -14.49
C GLU A 256 7.16 -30.72 -14.91
N GLY A 257 8.14 -30.33 -14.08
CA GLY A 257 9.56 -30.58 -14.35
C GLY A 257 10.20 -29.64 -15.36
N ILE A 258 9.44 -28.70 -15.94
CA ILE A 258 9.95 -27.77 -16.96
C ILE A 258 10.53 -26.54 -16.27
N ASP A 259 11.79 -26.26 -16.53
CA ASP A 259 12.45 -25.03 -16.11
C ASP A 259 11.94 -23.83 -16.92
N PHE A 260 11.91 -22.66 -16.29
CA PHE A 260 11.57 -21.42 -16.96
C PHE A 260 12.71 -20.42 -16.89
N PHE A 261 13.42 -20.30 -18.02
CA PHE A 261 14.48 -19.33 -18.23
C PHE A 261 14.05 -18.32 -19.30
N THR A 262 13.97 -17.05 -18.91
CA THR A 262 13.63 -15.95 -19.82
C THR A 262 14.27 -14.64 -19.34
N SER A 263 14.02 -13.54 -20.05
CA SER A 263 14.49 -12.21 -19.69
C SER A 263 13.45 -11.17 -20.02
N ILE A 264 13.46 -10.05 -19.29
CA ILE A 264 12.61 -8.89 -19.55
C ILE A 264 13.44 -7.61 -19.55
N THR A 265 13.12 -6.73 -20.49
CA THR A 265 13.68 -5.38 -20.56
C THR A 265 12.78 -4.39 -19.83
N ARG A 266 13.36 -3.28 -19.37
CA ARG A 266 12.60 -2.18 -18.77
C ARG A 266 11.55 -1.65 -19.75
N ALA A 267 11.90 -1.49 -21.02
CA ALA A 267 10.98 -1.04 -22.06
C ALA A 267 9.76 -1.96 -22.19
N ARG A 268 9.94 -3.29 -22.13
CA ARG A 268 8.81 -4.23 -22.16
C ARG A 268 7.96 -4.15 -20.90
N PHE A 269 8.58 -4.03 -19.73
CA PHE A 269 7.85 -3.80 -18.48
C PHE A 269 7.02 -2.51 -18.51
N GLU A 270 7.60 -1.43 -19.03
CA GLU A 270 6.90 -0.15 -19.20
C GLU A 270 5.74 -0.25 -20.18
N GLU A 271 5.92 -0.93 -21.31
CA GLU A 271 4.86 -1.19 -22.29
C GLU A 271 3.67 -1.95 -21.67
N LEU A 272 3.94 -3.00 -20.87
CA LEU A 272 2.92 -3.81 -20.20
C LEU A 272 2.08 -3.04 -19.17
N ASN A 273 2.59 -1.90 -18.68
CA ASN A 273 2.00 -1.11 -17.60
C ASN A 273 1.71 0.34 -18.02
N GLN A 274 1.84 0.68 -19.30
CA GLN A 274 1.83 2.06 -19.78
C GLN A 274 0.49 2.77 -19.51
N ASP A 275 -0.61 2.02 -19.55
CA ASP A 275 -1.96 2.48 -19.19
C ASP A 275 -2.05 2.79 -17.69
N LEU A 276 -1.58 1.88 -16.82
CA LEU A 276 -1.61 2.07 -15.37
C LEU A 276 -0.71 3.23 -14.93
N PHE A 277 0.48 3.36 -15.52
CA PHE A 277 1.39 4.47 -15.21
C PHE A 277 0.81 5.83 -15.63
N ARG A 278 0.05 5.89 -16.72
CA ARG A 278 -0.66 7.10 -17.14
C ARG A 278 -1.84 7.41 -16.24
N ALA A 279 -2.59 6.40 -15.82
CA ALA A 279 -3.71 6.55 -14.90
C ALA A 279 -3.29 7.20 -13.57
N CYS A 280 -2.02 7.04 -13.14
CA CYS A 280 -1.50 7.75 -11.98
C CYS A 280 -1.52 9.29 -12.11
N LEU A 281 -1.62 9.85 -13.32
CA LEU A 281 -1.68 11.30 -13.53
C LEU A 281 -3.08 11.89 -13.30
N ASP A 282 -4.14 11.08 -13.41
CA ASP A 282 -5.51 11.58 -13.27
C ASP A 282 -5.78 12.10 -11.84
N PRO A 283 -5.38 11.40 -10.76
CA PRO A 283 -5.46 11.94 -9.40
C PRO A 283 -4.60 13.18 -9.19
N VAL A 284 -3.44 13.29 -9.86
CA VAL A 284 -2.58 14.49 -9.78
C VAL A 284 -3.28 15.70 -10.40
N GLU A 285 -3.90 15.54 -11.56
CA GLU A 285 -4.70 16.59 -12.18
C GLU A 285 -5.89 16.99 -11.31
N LYS A 286 -6.59 16.00 -10.75
CA LYS A 286 -7.74 16.22 -9.86
C LYS A 286 -7.37 17.05 -8.63
N VAL A 287 -6.28 16.73 -7.92
CA VAL A 287 -5.90 17.52 -6.72
C VAL A 287 -5.46 18.93 -7.03
N LEU A 288 -4.81 19.16 -8.18
CA LEU A 288 -4.44 20.51 -8.61
C LEU A 288 -5.69 21.35 -8.91
N LYS A 289 -6.68 20.74 -9.57
CA LYS A 289 -7.97 21.38 -9.86
C LYS A 289 -8.77 21.67 -8.58
N ASP A 290 -8.96 20.66 -7.74
CA ASP A 290 -9.75 20.76 -6.50
C ASP A 290 -9.10 21.75 -5.51
N GLY A 291 -7.76 21.72 -5.41
CA GLY A 291 -6.99 22.67 -4.60
C GLY A 291 -6.84 24.06 -5.21
N LYS A 292 -7.27 24.26 -6.46
CA LYS A 292 -7.14 25.52 -7.22
C LYS A 292 -5.69 26.02 -7.30
N ILE A 293 -4.74 25.09 -7.46
CA ILE A 293 -3.31 25.38 -7.55
C ILE A 293 -2.84 24.96 -8.94
N SER A 294 -2.24 25.90 -9.67
CA SER A 294 -1.62 25.58 -10.97
C SER A 294 -0.31 24.79 -10.78
N LYS A 295 0.10 24.05 -11.82
CA LYS A 295 1.35 23.27 -11.82
C LYS A 295 2.57 24.10 -11.41
N GLY A 296 2.63 25.36 -11.83
CA GLY A 296 3.73 26.29 -11.51
C GLY A 296 3.76 26.76 -10.06
N GLN A 297 2.65 26.63 -9.33
CA GLN A 297 2.54 27.01 -7.91
C GLN A 297 2.83 25.86 -6.95
N VAL A 298 3.02 24.64 -7.44
CA VAL A 298 3.58 23.54 -6.64
C VAL A 298 5.05 23.85 -6.42
N HIS A 299 5.52 23.87 -5.17
CA HIS A 299 6.90 24.16 -4.83
C HIS A 299 7.72 22.87 -4.85
N ASP A 300 7.25 21.86 -4.10
CA ASP A 300 7.93 20.58 -3.93
C ASP A 300 7.02 19.41 -4.33
N VAL A 301 7.63 18.34 -4.84
CA VAL A 301 6.96 17.09 -5.16
C VAL A 301 7.66 15.98 -4.39
N VAL A 302 6.98 15.39 -3.43
CA VAL A 302 7.54 14.40 -2.52
C VAL A 302 7.07 13.01 -2.93
N LEU A 303 8.02 12.10 -3.14
CA LEU A 303 7.74 10.71 -3.52
C LEU A 303 7.69 9.82 -2.28
N VAL A 304 6.59 9.09 -2.13
CA VAL A 304 6.34 8.15 -1.04
C VAL A 304 5.89 6.82 -1.61
N GLY A 305 6.19 5.71 -0.93
CA GLY A 305 5.77 4.39 -1.37
C GLY A 305 6.74 3.78 -2.39
N GLY A 306 6.92 2.46 -2.27
CA GLY A 306 8.03 1.78 -2.93
C GLY A 306 7.97 1.75 -4.46
N SER A 307 6.76 1.87 -5.03
CA SER A 307 6.55 1.85 -6.49
C SER A 307 6.92 3.17 -7.15
N THR A 308 7.11 4.27 -6.40
CA THR A 308 7.68 5.52 -6.94
C THR A 308 9.12 5.38 -7.42
N ARG A 309 9.81 4.29 -7.08
CA ARG A 309 11.14 3.97 -7.61
C ARG A 309 11.15 3.60 -9.09
N ILE A 310 9.98 3.33 -9.69
CA ILE A 310 9.88 3.00 -11.12
C ILE A 310 10.27 4.24 -11.95
N PRO A 311 11.32 4.18 -12.80
CA PRO A 311 11.79 5.32 -13.57
C PRO A 311 10.70 5.98 -14.42
N LYS A 312 9.84 5.17 -15.06
CA LYS A 312 8.77 5.69 -15.90
C LYS A 312 7.73 6.52 -15.14
N VAL A 313 7.41 6.13 -13.91
CA VAL A 313 6.49 6.87 -13.03
C VAL A 313 7.08 8.25 -12.70
N GLN A 314 8.38 8.30 -12.35
CA GLN A 314 9.08 9.56 -12.09
C GLN A 314 9.15 10.46 -13.33
N GLU A 315 9.49 9.88 -14.49
CA GLU A 315 9.55 10.59 -15.77
C GLU A 315 8.19 11.23 -16.12
N LEU A 316 7.10 10.46 -16.02
CA LEU A 316 5.76 10.93 -16.31
C LEU A 316 5.32 12.04 -15.36
N LEU A 317 5.56 11.88 -14.06
CA LEU A 317 5.21 12.88 -13.04
C LEU A 317 6.00 14.18 -13.22
N SER A 318 7.32 14.09 -13.41
CA SER A 318 8.17 15.28 -13.62
C SER A 318 7.77 16.00 -14.92
N SER A 319 7.55 15.26 -16.02
CA SER A 319 7.08 15.82 -17.29
C SER A 319 5.72 16.50 -17.14
N PHE A 320 4.80 15.87 -16.40
CA PHE A 320 3.48 16.44 -16.13
C PHE A 320 3.57 17.76 -15.37
N LEU A 321 4.56 17.92 -14.49
CA LEU A 321 4.83 19.13 -13.69
C LEU A 321 5.91 20.03 -14.31
N ASN A 322 5.99 20.06 -15.64
CA ASN A 322 6.87 20.94 -16.42
C ASN A 322 8.37 20.75 -16.12
N GLY A 323 8.81 19.50 -15.92
CA GLY A 323 10.20 19.15 -15.66
C GLY A 323 10.66 19.44 -14.23
N LYS A 324 9.73 19.64 -13.29
CA LYS A 324 10.05 19.87 -11.87
C LYS A 324 10.85 18.70 -11.29
N GLU A 325 11.88 19.03 -10.52
CA GLU A 325 12.68 18.05 -9.81
C GLU A 325 11.84 17.36 -8.72
N LEU A 326 11.94 16.03 -8.63
CA LEU A 326 11.24 15.24 -7.65
C LEU A 326 12.10 15.11 -6.39
N ASN A 327 11.52 15.44 -5.24
CA ASN A 327 12.21 15.38 -3.97
C ASN A 327 12.46 13.93 -3.54
N LYS A 328 13.72 13.63 -3.22
CA LYS A 328 14.21 12.32 -2.77
C LYS A 328 14.89 12.40 -1.39
N SER A 329 14.67 13.49 -0.64
CA SER A 329 15.35 13.71 0.65
C SER A 329 14.81 12.83 1.78
N ILE A 330 13.59 12.31 1.64
CA ILE A 330 13.00 11.36 2.58
C ILE A 330 13.01 9.95 2.01
N HIS A 331 13.19 8.95 2.88
CA HIS A 331 13.16 7.56 2.45
C HIS A 331 11.70 7.13 2.16
N PRO A 332 11.36 6.70 0.94
CA PRO A 332 9.96 6.53 0.52
C PRO A 332 9.24 5.39 1.27
N ASP A 333 9.97 4.42 1.82
CA ASP A 333 9.35 3.33 2.60
C ASP A 333 9.20 3.65 4.10
N GLU A 334 9.83 4.72 4.59
CA GLU A 334 9.87 5.04 6.03
C GLU A 334 9.14 6.35 6.35
N ALA A 335 8.97 7.25 5.38
CA ALA A 335 8.38 8.58 5.55
C ALA A 335 7.03 8.57 6.29
N VAL A 336 6.13 7.67 5.90
CA VAL A 336 4.80 7.53 6.51
C VAL A 336 4.92 7.11 7.98
N ALA A 337 5.72 6.09 8.27
CA ALA A 337 5.93 5.60 9.63
C ALA A 337 6.61 6.66 10.52
N TYR A 338 7.55 7.42 9.94
CA TYR A 338 8.23 8.52 10.62
C TYR A 338 7.25 9.61 11.05
N GLY A 339 6.41 10.11 10.13
CA GLY A 339 5.44 11.14 10.47
C GLY A 339 4.37 10.67 11.45
N ALA A 340 3.95 9.40 11.36
CA ALA A 340 3.04 8.82 12.35
C ALA A 340 3.66 8.73 13.74
N ALA A 341 4.96 8.41 13.84
CA ALA A 341 5.69 8.39 15.11
C ALA A 341 5.81 9.80 15.71
N VAL A 342 6.08 10.82 14.89
CA VAL A 342 6.08 12.23 15.33
C VAL A 342 4.71 12.63 15.85
N GLN A 343 3.64 12.26 15.15
CA GLN A 343 2.27 12.52 15.61
C GLN A 343 1.96 11.81 16.93
N ALA A 344 2.47 10.59 17.13
CA ALA A 344 2.31 9.87 18.40
C ALA A 344 3.04 10.58 19.56
N ALA A 345 4.22 11.15 19.31
CA ALA A 345 4.95 11.93 20.31
C ALA A 345 4.15 13.17 20.74
N ILE A 346 3.60 13.93 19.78
CA ILE A 346 2.75 15.10 20.06
C ILE A 346 1.54 14.71 20.90
N LEU A 347 0.84 13.63 20.55
CA LEU A 347 -0.36 13.17 21.26
C LEU A 347 -0.07 12.60 22.66
N THR A 348 1.19 12.25 22.95
CA THR A 348 1.62 11.76 24.27
C THR A 348 2.27 12.85 25.13
N GLY A 349 2.27 14.10 24.65
CA GLY A 349 2.71 15.27 25.40
C GLY A 349 4.22 15.53 25.35
N ASP A 350 4.91 15.05 24.31
CA ASP A 350 6.30 15.45 24.05
C ASP A 350 6.35 16.96 23.75
N THR A 351 7.27 17.67 24.41
CA THR A 351 7.39 19.14 24.39
C THR A 351 8.66 19.61 23.69
N SER A 352 9.29 18.74 22.90
CA SER A 352 10.48 19.09 22.14
C SER A 352 10.22 20.26 21.17
N GLU A 353 11.14 21.22 21.08
CA GLU A 353 11.01 22.41 20.21
C GLU A 353 10.76 22.06 18.73
N ALA A 354 11.24 20.88 18.31
CA ALA A 354 11.05 20.36 16.95
C ALA A 354 9.57 20.12 16.60
N ILE A 355 8.70 19.87 17.58
CA ILE A 355 7.31 19.41 17.36
C ILE A 355 6.24 20.30 18.00
N ASN A 356 6.62 21.25 18.88
CA ASN A 356 5.67 22.09 19.63
C ASN A 356 4.73 22.94 18.75
N ASP A 357 5.17 23.34 17.56
CA ASP A 357 4.40 24.24 16.68
C ASP A 357 3.63 23.50 15.58
N LEU A 358 3.58 22.16 15.63
CA LEU A 358 2.98 21.38 14.54
C LEU A 358 1.46 21.35 14.66
N LEU A 359 0.78 21.95 13.69
CA LEU A 359 -0.68 21.94 13.55
C LEU A 359 -1.07 21.24 12.24
N LEU A 360 -1.99 20.27 12.33
CA LEU A 360 -2.51 19.54 11.17
C LEU A 360 -3.97 19.89 10.92
N LEU A 361 -4.27 20.36 9.72
CA LEU A 361 -5.61 20.61 9.20
C LEU A 361 -5.84 19.65 8.02
N ASP A 362 -6.56 18.56 8.28
CA ASP A 362 -6.87 17.51 7.30
C ASP A 362 -8.32 17.65 6.77
N VAL A 363 -8.64 16.95 5.68
CA VAL A 363 -9.96 17.03 5.01
C VAL A 363 -10.59 15.65 4.84
N THR A 364 -11.93 15.61 4.75
CA THR A 364 -12.65 14.37 4.40
C THR A 364 -12.47 14.07 2.91
N PRO A 365 -12.11 12.83 2.52
CA PRO A 365 -11.77 12.51 1.13
C PRO A 365 -12.98 12.39 0.20
N LEU A 366 -14.17 12.13 0.76
CA LEU A 366 -15.41 11.88 0.05
C LEU A 366 -16.53 12.75 0.63
N SER A 367 -17.45 13.19 -0.23
CA SER A 367 -18.68 13.85 0.21
C SER A 367 -19.51 12.90 1.06
N MET A 368 -19.95 13.37 2.23
CA MET A 368 -20.90 12.67 3.08
C MET A 368 -22.31 13.24 2.84
N GLY A 369 -23.30 12.37 2.74
CA GLY A 369 -24.69 12.75 2.52
C GLY A 369 -25.65 11.68 3.00
N ILE A 370 -26.94 12.01 3.04
CA ILE A 370 -28.02 11.07 3.36
C ILE A 370 -28.90 10.84 2.15
N GLU A 371 -29.45 9.64 2.02
CA GLU A 371 -30.47 9.36 1.01
C GLU A 371 -31.82 9.87 1.51
N THR A 372 -32.41 10.78 0.74
CA THR A 372 -33.77 11.27 1.00
C THR A 372 -34.79 10.44 0.23
N ALA A 373 -36.05 10.47 0.68
CA ALA A 373 -37.14 9.78 0.01
C ALA A 373 -37.20 10.20 -1.47
N GLY A 374 -36.95 9.25 -2.39
CA GLY A 374 -36.80 9.52 -3.82
C GLY A 374 -35.43 9.18 -4.42
N GLY A 375 -34.49 8.68 -3.60
CA GLY A 375 -33.17 8.22 -4.07
C GLY A 375 -32.17 9.34 -4.35
N VAL A 376 -32.42 10.54 -3.83
CA VAL A 376 -31.55 11.71 -3.99
C VAL A 376 -30.63 11.83 -2.79
N MET A 377 -29.31 11.87 -3.06
CA MET A 377 -28.28 12.16 -2.06
C MET A 377 -28.24 13.67 -1.80
N THR A 378 -28.37 14.08 -0.54
CA THR A 378 -28.24 15.48 -0.07
C THR A 378 -27.12 15.63 0.94
#